data_AF-A0A381Y433-F1
#
_entry.id   AF-A0A381Y433-F1
#
_cell.length_a   1.000
_cell.length_b   1.000
_cell.length_c   1.000
_cell.angle_alpha   90.00
_cell.angle_beta   90.00
_cell.angle_gamma   90.00
#
_symmetry.space_group_name_H-M   'P 1'
#
loop_
_entity.id
_entity.type
_entity.pdbx_description
1 polymer ?
#
loop_
_entity_poly.entity_id
_entity_poly.type
_entity_poly.pdbx_seq_one_letter_code
_entity_poly.pdbx_strand_id
1 'polypeptide(L)'
;MLHMGIPKLVNYRNWKNKFATYVADHSILVIVTIIAITILLVYPMIRMEPTQQASPNPPGEVYDMQADIDDKFPTPLHFASYVLEPKNGDVITADVLREFAGNRDRVINLDKKGELAAGTLDKQQYLFTYFNNDYGLDITGIRSILEPIEASLAMAGTNLADSTDHDIKMAVARIVANPDTRSF
;
A
#
# COMPACT_ATOMS: atom_id res chain seq x y z
N MET A 1 1.43 -71.16 27.68
CA MET A 1 0.31 -70.34 27.18
C MET A 1 0.90 -69.15 26.43
N LEU A 2 0.56 -69.02 25.14
CA LEU A 2 0.89 -67.98 24.15
C LEU A 2 2.28 -67.30 24.20
N HIS A 3 3.18 -67.72 23.32
CA HIS A 3 4.28 -66.87 22.85
C HIS A 3 3.78 -66.11 21.61
N MET A 4 3.66 -64.79 21.75
CA MET A 4 3.14 -63.85 20.76
C MET A 4 4.20 -63.65 19.67
N GLY A 5 3.94 -64.15 18.46
CA GLY A 5 4.82 -64.00 17.31
C GLY A 5 4.81 -62.56 16.79
N ILE A 6 6.00 -61.95 16.74
CA ILE A 6 6.26 -60.63 16.15
C ILE A 6 5.93 -60.67 14.64
N PRO A 7 5.20 -59.69 14.08
CA PRO A 7 4.81 -59.70 12.67
C PRO A 7 6.01 -59.45 11.75
N LYS A 8 5.96 -60.11 10.59
CA LYS A 8 6.98 -60.20 9.54
C LYS A 8 7.62 -58.85 9.19
N LEU A 9 8.95 -58.80 9.26
CA LEU A 9 9.80 -57.85 8.57
C LEU A 9 9.48 -57.88 7.06
N VAL A 10 8.91 -56.80 6.55
CA VAL A 10 8.66 -56.60 5.12
C VAL A 10 9.99 -56.65 4.37
N ASN A 11 10.07 -57.50 3.35
CA ASN A 11 11.28 -57.78 2.57
C ASN A 11 11.65 -56.59 1.65
N TYR A 12 12.36 -55.63 2.22
CA TYR A 12 12.71 -54.32 1.66
C TYR A 12 13.52 -54.40 0.35
N ARG A 13 14.35 -55.43 0.16
CA ARG A 13 15.24 -55.57 -1.00
C ARG A 13 14.51 -55.97 -2.28
N ASN A 14 13.46 -56.79 -2.15
CA ASN A 14 12.69 -57.26 -3.30
C ASN A 14 11.76 -56.20 -3.88
N TRP A 15 11.27 -55.27 -3.07
CA TRP A 15 10.38 -54.20 -3.54
C TRP A 15 11.13 -53.14 -4.33
N LYS A 16 12.33 -52.73 -3.89
CA LYS A 16 13.19 -51.78 -4.62
C LYS A 16 13.55 -52.27 -6.01
N ASN A 17 13.96 -53.54 -6.12
CA ASN A 17 14.36 -54.11 -7.40
C ASN A 17 13.16 -54.21 -8.35
N LYS A 18 11.99 -54.62 -7.85
CA LYS A 18 10.75 -54.65 -8.65
C LYS A 18 10.33 -53.26 -9.12
N PHE A 19 10.44 -52.25 -8.25
CA PHE A 19 10.15 -50.86 -8.61
C PHE A 19 11.12 -50.33 -9.68
N ALA A 20 12.43 -50.58 -9.50
CA ALA A 20 13.44 -50.14 -10.46
C ALA A 20 13.26 -50.78 -11.84
N THR A 21 12.97 -52.08 -11.91
CA THR A 21 12.68 -52.77 -13.17
C THR A 21 11.40 -52.23 -13.81
N TYR A 22 10.33 -52.02 -13.03
CA TYR A 22 9.08 -51.45 -13.55
C TYR A 22 9.26 -50.05 -14.15
N VAL A 23 9.99 -49.18 -13.45
CA VAL A 23 10.29 -47.83 -13.94
C VAL A 23 11.16 -47.87 -15.20
N ALA A 24 12.11 -48.81 -15.29
CA ALA A 24 12.94 -48.97 -16.49
C ALA A 24 12.11 -49.46 -17.69
N ASP A 25 11.28 -50.49 -17.49
CA ASP A 25 10.49 -51.12 -18.55
C ASP A 25 9.33 -50.23 -19.05
N HIS A 26 8.81 -49.34 -18.20
CA HIS A 26 7.68 -48.46 -18.51
C HIS A 26 8.05 -46.97 -18.39
N SER A 27 9.31 -46.63 -18.66
CA SER A 27 9.87 -45.29 -18.46
C SER A 27 9.06 -44.16 -19.08
N ILE A 28 8.56 -44.32 -20.31
CA ILE A 28 7.72 -43.32 -20.98
C ILE A 28 6.41 -43.08 -20.21
N LEU A 29 5.74 -44.16 -19.78
CA LEU A 29 4.48 -44.07 -19.04
C LEU A 29 4.69 -43.38 -17.69
N VAL A 30 5.80 -43.70 -17.00
CA VAL A 30 6.17 -43.06 -15.74
C VAL A 30 6.44 -41.56 -15.92
N ILE A 31 7.19 -41.17 -16.96
CA ILE A 31 7.48 -39.77 -17.26
C ILE A 31 6.18 -39.00 -17.55
N VAL A 32 5.31 -39.52 -18.42
CA VAL A 32 4.03 -38.90 -18.75
C VAL A 32 3.17 -38.73 -17.49
N THR A 33 3.15 -39.73 -16.62
CA THR A 33 2.40 -39.68 -15.36
C THR A 33 2.93 -38.58 -14.43
N ILE A 34 4.25 -38.46 -14.29
CA ILE A 34 4.87 -37.41 -13.47
C ILE A 34 4.57 -36.03 -14.05
N ILE A 35 4.65 -35.86 -15.38
CA ILE A 35 4.31 -34.60 -16.04
C ILE A 35 2.84 -34.25 -15.80
N ALA A 36 1.92 -35.21 -15.96
CA ALA A 36 0.50 -35.00 -15.72
C ALA A 36 0.21 -34.59 -14.26
N ILE A 37 0.84 -35.26 -13.29
CA ILE A 37 0.74 -34.90 -11.87
C ILE A 37 1.31 -33.50 -11.63
N THR A 38 2.44 -33.17 -12.23
CA THR A 38 3.06 -31.84 -12.09
C THR A 38 2.14 -30.75 -12.63
N ILE A 39 1.56 -30.94 -13.82
CA ILE A 39 0.59 -30.00 -14.41
C ILE A 39 -0.64 -29.85 -13.51
N LEU A 40 -1.14 -30.96 -12.95
CA LEU A 40 -2.29 -30.96 -12.04
C LEU A 40 -1.98 -30.18 -10.75
N LEU A 41 -0.77 -30.31 -10.21
CA LEU A 41 -0.34 -29.59 -9.00
C LEU A 41 -0.03 -28.10 -9.26
N VAL A 42 0.40 -27.75 -10.47
CA VAL A 42 0.64 -26.36 -10.88
C VAL A 42 -0.67 -25.62 -11.17
N TYR A 43 -1.72 -26.32 -11.61
CA TYR A 43 -3.03 -25.73 -11.91
C TYR A 43 -3.58 -24.80 -10.80
N PRO A 44 -3.67 -25.21 -9.52
CA PRO A 44 -4.15 -24.32 -8.46
C PRO A 44 -3.23 -23.11 -8.25
N MET A 45 -1.91 -23.23 -8.42
CA MET A 45 -0.98 -22.11 -8.24
C MET A 45 -1.18 -20.99 -9.27
N ILE A 46 -1.71 -21.30 -10.46
CA ILE A 46 -1.97 -20.32 -11.53
C ILE A 46 -3.42 -19.81 -11.45
N ARG A 47 -4.37 -20.64 -11.02
CA ARG A 47 -5.80 -20.33 -11.08
C ARG A 47 -6.41 -19.88 -9.76
N MET A 48 -5.77 -20.16 -8.63
CA MET A 48 -6.25 -19.80 -7.30
C MET A 48 -5.28 -18.76 -6.72
N GLU A 49 -5.44 -17.50 -7.14
CA GLU A 49 -4.74 -16.40 -6.50
C GLU A 49 -5.12 -16.33 -5.02
N PRO A 50 -4.16 -16.11 -4.10
CA PRO A 50 -4.48 -15.90 -2.69
C PRO A 50 -5.44 -14.71 -2.57
N THR A 51 -6.65 -14.95 -2.08
CA THR A 51 -7.63 -13.89 -1.81
C THR A 51 -7.34 -13.15 -0.51
N GLN A 52 -6.45 -13.69 0.31
CA GLN A 52 -6.01 -13.11 1.57
C GLN A 52 -4.51 -13.26 1.71
N GLN A 53 -3.89 -12.21 2.24
CA GLN A 53 -2.51 -12.29 2.70
C GLN A 53 -2.50 -12.95 4.08
N ALA A 54 -1.64 -13.96 4.28
CA ALA A 54 -1.47 -14.55 5.59
C ALA A 54 -1.02 -13.45 6.58
N SER A 55 -1.69 -13.38 7.74
CA SER A 55 -1.32 -12.42 8.76
C SER A 55 0.13 -12.69 9.20
N PRO A 56 1.02 -11.68 9.16
CA PRO A 56 2.37 -11.82 9.73
C PRO A 56 2.34 -11.84 11.26
N ASN A 57 1.17 -11.54 11.87
CA ASN A 57 1.02 -11.47 13.31
C ASN A 57 0.89 -12.89 13.88
N PRO A 58 1.73 -13.29 14.84
CA PRO A 58 1.57 -14.57 15.53
C PRO A 58 0.27 -14.58 16.34
N PRO A 59 -0.30 -15.76 16.63
CA PRO A 59 -1.47 -15.86 17.51
C PRO A 59 -1.12 -15.36 18.92
N GLY A 60 -2.07 -14.67 19.58
CA GLY A 60 -1.91 -14.21 20.96
C GLY A 60 -2.80 -13.03 21.33
N GLU A 61 -3.01 -12.85 22.63
CA GLU A 61 -3.95 -11.88 23.22
C GLU A 61 -3.79 -10.45 22.66
N VAL A 62 -2.55 -9.99 22.43
CA VAL A 62 -2.29 -8.64 21.91
C VAL A 62 -2.87 -8.43 20.51
N TYR A 63 -2.77 -9.43 19.63
CA TYR A 63 -3.28 -9.33 18.26
C TYR A 63 -4.77 -9.61 18.19
N ASP A 64 -5.28 -10.46 19.09
CA ASP A 64 -6.72 -10.67 19.25
C ASP A 64 -7.39 -9.37 19.72
N MET A 65 -6.79 -8.65 20.67
CA MET A 65 -7.25 -7.33 21.11
C MET A 65 -7.17 -6.28 20.00
N GLN A 66 -6.12 -6.29 19.19
CA GLN A 66 -6.01 -5.36 18.05
C GLN A 66 -7.10 -5.64 17.01
N ALA A 67 -7.38 -6.90 16.69
CA ALA A 67 -8.46 -7.27 15.78
C ALA A 67 -9.83 -6.84 16.34
N ASP A 68 -10.06 -7.01 17.64
CA ASP A 68 -11.25 -6.53 18.33
C ASP A 68 -11.39 -5.01 18.29
N ILE A 69 -10.27 -4.28 18.40
CA ILE A 69 -10.23 -2.82 18.26
C ILE A 69 -10.55 -2.43 16.81
N ASP A 70 -9.94 -3.07 15.82
CA ASP A 70 -10.13 -2.75 14.41
C ASP A 70 -11.57 -3.04 13.95
N ASP A 71 -12.21 -4.09 14.48
CA ASP A 71 -13.61 -4.43 14.21
C ASP A 71 -14.59 -3.45 14.89
N LYS A 72 -14.34 -3.08 16.14
CA LYS A 72 -15.21 -2.15 16.90
C LYS A 72 -14.99 -0.69 16.54
N PHE A 73 -13.78 -0.34 16.11
CA PHE A 73 -13.34 1.01 15.76
C PHE A 73 -12.69 1.00 14.37
N PRO A 74 -13.44 0.63 13.31
CA PRO A 74 -12.90 0.63 11.96
C PRO A 74 -12.40 2.02 11.63
N THR A 75 -11.13 2.14 11.25
CA THR A 75 -10.54 3.44 10.91
C THR A 75 -11.14 3.90 9.58
N PRO A 76 -11.98 4.94 9.55
CA PRO A 76 -12.64 5.36 8.32
C PRO A 76 -11.72 6.20 7.43
N LEU A 77 -10.54 6.58 7.94
CA LEU A 77 -9.60 7.49 7.30
C LEU A 77 -8.24 6.83 7.09
N HIS A 78 -7.80 6.79 5.85
CA HIS A 78 -6.46 6.34 5.50
C HIS A 78 -5.57 7.54 5.21
N PHE A 79 -4.43 7.60 5.89
CA PHE A 79 -3.41 8.63 5.67
C PHE A 79 -2.28 8.05 4.83
N ALA A 80 -1.87 8.78 3.80
CA ALA A 80 -0.69 8.49 3.02
C ALA A 80 0.20 9.73 3.01
N SER A 81 1.47 9.53 3.35
CA SER A 81 2.47 10.60 3.34
C SER A 81 3.28 10.54 2.05
N TYR A 82 3.49 11.70 1.44
CA TYR A 82 4.27 11.86 0.22
C TYR A 82 5.38 12.89 0.46
N VAL A 83 6.53 12.67 -0.17
CA VAL A 83 7.63 13.63 -0.20
C VAL A 83 7.60 14.34 -1.56
N LEU A 84 7.55 15.67 -1.54
CA LEU A 84 7.64 16.48 -2.74
C LEU A 84 9.11 16.61 -3.15
N GLU A 85 9.46 16.08 -4.31
CA GLU A 85 10.79 16.22 -4.89
C GLU A 85 10.74 17.06 -6.18
N PRO A 86 11.69 17.98 -6.40
CA PRO A 86 11.74 18.72 -7.64
C PRO A 86 12.39 17.86 -8.72
N LYS A 87 12.00 18.07 -9.99
CA LYS A 87 12.67 17.39 -11.12
C LYS A 87 14.18 17.65 -11.12
N ASN A 88 14.58 18.86 -10.75
CA ASN A 88 15.98 19.26 -10.55
C ASN A 88 16.06 20.35 -9.48
N GLY A 89 16.99 20.22 -8.54
CA GLY A 89 17.40 21.33 -7.66
C GLY A 89 16.44 21.63 -6.50
N ASP A 90 15.85 22.83 -6.50
CA ASP A 90 15.19 23.47 -5.35
C ASP A 90 13.65 23.33 -5.42
N VAL A 91 13.06 22.78 -4.35
CA VAL A 91 11.59 22.62 -4.21
C VAL A 91 10.90 23.97 -4.01
N ILE A 92 11.58 24.95 -3.40
CA ILE A 92 11.00 26.23 -3.00
C ILE A 92 11.18 27.25 -4.14
N THR A 93 10.60 26.90 -5.29
CA THR A 93 10.59 27.73 -6.50
C THR A 93 9.16 27.87 -7.03
N ALA A 94 8.91 28.94 -7.78
CA ALA A 94 7.60 29.26 -8.30
C ALA A 94 7.08 28.19 -9.25
N ASP A 95 7.94 27.66 -10.11
CA ASP A 95 7.53 26.62 -11.06
C ASP A 95 7.15 25.31 -10.36
N VAL A 96 7.93 24.86 -9.38
CA VAL A 96 7.65 23.62 -8.63
C VAL A 96 6.37 23.76 -7.82
N LEU A 97 6.20 24.85 -7.08
CA LEU A 97 5.01 25.05 -6.24
C LEU A 97 3.74 25.28 -7.08
N ARG A 98 3.84 25.94 -8.24
CA ARG A 98 2.71 26.07 -9.18
C ARG A 98 2.32 24.72 -9.78
N GLU A 99 3.29 23.87 -10.17
CA GLU A 99 3.01 22.50 -10.63
C GLU A 99 2.34 21.67 -9.51
N PHE A 100 2.86 21.78 -8.29
CA PHE A 100 2.28 21.09 -7.14
C PHE A 100 0.85 21.54 -6.84
N ALA A 101 0.58 22.85 -6.85
CA ALA A 101 -0.77 23.41 -6.68
C ALA A 101 -1.75 22.89 -7.73
N GLY A 102 -1.34 22.92 -9.01
CA GLY A 102 -2.18 22.39 -10.10
C GLY A 102 -2.47 20.89 -9.95
N ASN A 103 -1.50 20.12 -9.48
CA ASN A 103 -1.69 18.69 -9.22
C ASN A 103 -2.62 18.43 -8.02
N ARG A 104 -2.47 19.16 -6.92
CA ARG A 104 -3.38 19.11 -5.75
C ARG A 104 -4.82 19.38 -6.20
N ASP A 105 -5.03 20.49 -6.90
CA ASP A 105 -6.37 20.92 -7.32
C ASP A 105 -6.99 19.93 -8.31
N ARG A 106 -6.18 19.32 -9.18
CA ARG A 106 -6.64 18.24 -10.07
C ARG A 106 -7.14 17.03 -9.28
N VAL A 107 -6.42 16.58 -8.25
CA VAL A 107 -6.84 15.45 -7.41
C VAL A 107 -8.15 15.77 -6.68
N ILE A 108 -8.26 16.96 -6.09
CA ILE A 108 -9.49 17.41 -5.41
C ILE A 108 -10.67 17.46 -6.40
N ASN A 109 -10.44 17.94 -7.63
CA ASN A 109 -11.50 18.01 -8.64
C ASN A 109 -11.92 16.64 -9.17
N LEU A 110 -11.00 15.68 -9.30
CA LEU A 110 -11.33 14.30 -9.62
C LEU A 110 -12.17 13.68 -8.49
N ASP A 111 -11.80 13.95 -7.24
CA ASP A 111 -12.54 13.46 -6.08
C ASP A 111 -13.98 13.95 -6.07
N LYS A 112 -14.19 15.26 -6.27
CA LYS A 112 -15.52 15.87 -6.35
C LYS A 112 -16.43 15.21 -7.37
N LYS A 113 -15.87 14.66 -8.45
CA LYS A 113 -16.59 13.94 -9.52
C LYS A 113 -16.75 12.44 -9.26
N GLY A 114 -16.20 11.94 -8.15
CA GLY A 114 -16.09 10.52 -7.83
C GLY A 114 -15.11 9.76 -8.72
N GLU A 115 -14.20 10.46 -9.38
CA GLU A 115 -13.28 9.91 -10.39
C GLU A 115 -11.96 9.40 -9.78
N LEU A 116 -11.81 9.45 -8.44
CA LEU A 116 -10.71 8.78 -7.74
C LEU A 116 -10.95 7.27 -7.53
N ALA A 117 -12.17 6.79 -7.77
CA ALA A 117 -12.49 5.37 -7.65
C ALA A 117 -11.65 4.52 -8.62
N ALA A 118 -11.04 3.45 -8.12
CA ALA A 118 -10.25 2.50 -8.90
C ALA A 118 -10.63 1.04 -8.58
N GLY A 119 -10.50 0.15 -9.57
CA GLY A 119 -10.79 -1.27 -9.40
C GLY A 119 -12.26 -1.53 -9.06
N THR A 120 -12.51 -2.06 -7.85
CA THR A 120 -13.85 -2.40 -7.34
C THR A 120 -14.46 -1.30 -6.46
N LEU A 121 -13.81 -0.15 -6.32
CA LEU A 121 -14.29 0.97 -5.52
C LEU A 121 -15.50 1.65 -6.17
N ASP A 122 -16.51 1.99 -5.37
CA ASP A 122 -17.69 2.73 -5.83
C ASP A 122 -17.34 4.14 -6.29
N LYS A 123 -18.13 4.68 -7.23
CA LYS A 123 -17.95 6.05 -7.73
C LYS A 123 -18.47 7.06 -6.70
N GLN A 124 -17.60 7.53 -5.81
CA GLN A 124 -17.92 8.49 -4.74
C GLN A 124 -16.74 9.39 -4.38
N GLN A 125 -16.98 10.41 -3.55
CA GLN A 125 -15.92 11.23 -2.95
C GLN A 125 -15.21 10.44 -1.85
N TYR A 126 -13.88 10.47 -1.87
CA TYR A 126 -13.00 9.77 -0.95
C TYR A 126 -12.16 10.72 -0.09
N LEU A 127 -11.92 11.96 -0.53
CA LEU A 127 -11.11 12.89 0.26
C LEU A 127 -11.92 13.42 1.45
N PHE A 128 -11.39 13.17 2.64
CA PHE A 128 -11.98 13.66 3.88
C PHE A 128 -11.69 15.15 4.09
N THR A 129 -12.69 15.91 4.54
CA THR A 129 -12.54 17.32 4.90
C THR A 129 -12.58 17.50 6.40
N TYR A 130 -11.63 18.26 6.93
CA TYR A 130 -11.57 18.60 8.35
C TYR A 130 -11.08 20.03 8.56
N PHE A 131 -11.50 20.64 9.67
CA PHE A 131 -11.02 21.96 10.05
C PHE A 131 -9.64 21.85 10.71
N ASN A 132 -8.64 22.52 10.15
CA ASN A 132 -7.30 22.60 10.74
C ASN A 132 -7.23 23.82 11.67
N ASN A 133 -7.18 23.56 12.98
CA ASN A 133 -7.12 24.60 14.02
C ASN A 133 -5.81 25.42 14.00
N ASP A 134 -4.71 24.88 13.46
CA ASP A 134 -3.43 25.59 13.41
C ASP A 134 -3.46 26.70 12.34
N TYR A 135 -4.19 26.47 11.23
CA TYR A 135 -4.29 27.43 10.13
C TYR A 135 -5.60 28.20 10.10
N GLY A 136 -6.63 27.73 10.82
CA GLY A 136 -7.97 28.32 10.78
C GLY A 136 -8.70 28.09 9.44
N LEU A 137 -8.41 26.99 8.77
CA LEU A 137 -8.90 26.68 7.41
C LEU A 137 -9.44 25.24 7.34
N ASP A 138 -10.46 25.04 6.51
CA ASP A 138 -10.89 23.69 6.12
C ASP A 138 -9.88 23.10 5.13
N ILE A 139 -9.40 21.90 5.44
CA ILE A 139 -8.49 21.12 4.58
C ILE A 139 -9.27 19.94 4.00
N THR A 140 -9.31 19.85 2.68
CA THR A 140 -9.90 18.72 1.95
C THR A 140 -8.80 17.79 1.45
N GLY A 141 -8.65 16.65 2.12
CA GLY A 141 -7.79 15.53 1.74
C GLY A 141 -6.29 15.79 1.91
N ILE A 142 -5.75 16.72 1.14
CA ILE A 142 -4.31 16.97 1.02
C ILE A 142 -3.93 18.14 1.92
N ARG A 143 -3.06 17.90 2.89
CA ARG A 143 -2.40 18.92 3.70
C ARG A 143 -0.95 19.07 3.23
N SER A 144 -0.46 20.29 3.06
CA SER A 144 0.91 20.52 2.61
C SER A 144 1.50 21.87 3.07
N ILE A 145 2.74 22.15 2.66
CA ILE A 145 3.38 23.46 2.81
C ILE A 145 2.73 24.56 1.96
N LEU A 146 1.88 24.18 1.00
CA LEU A 146 1.31 25.11 0.04
C LEU A 146 0.33 26.07 0.70
N GLU A 147 -0.52 25.57 1.59
CA GLU A 147 -1.53 26.37 2.30
C GLU A 147 -0.91 27.55 3.09
N PRO A 148 0.10 27.36 3.95
CA PRO A 148 0.72 28.48 4.65
C PRO A 148 1.51 29.40 3.70
N ILE A 149 2.09 28.91 2.60
CA ILE A 149 2.74 29.75 1.59
C ILE A 149 1.72 30.64 0.88
N GLU A 150 0.60 30.08 0.41
CA GLU A 150 -0.48 30.82 -0.25
C GLU A 150 -1.06 31.91 0.69
N ALA A 151 -1.26 31.59 1.97
CA ALA A 151 -1.68 32.56 2.98
C ALA A 151 -0.64 33.69 3.19
N SER A 152 0.65 33.34 3.29
CA SER A 152 1.75 34.30 3.46
C SER A 152 1.91 35.23 2.25
N LEU A 153 1.73 34.71 1.03
CA LEU A 153 1.70 35.48 -0.21
C LEU A 153 0.48 36.42 -0.27
N ALA A 154 -0.70 35.93 0.10
CA ALA A 154 -1.92 36.74 0.15
C ALA A 154 -1.78 37.91 1.13
N MET A 155 -1.19 37.70 2.31
CA MET A 155 -0.88 38.78 3.27
C MET A 155 0.09 39.83 2.69
N ALA A 156 0.94 39.44 1.75
CA ALA A 156 1.85 40.34 1.04
C ALA A 156 1.22 41.01 -0.19
N GLY A 157 -0.07 40.77 -0.46
CA GLY A 157 -0.80 41.35 -1.59
C GLY A 157 -0.50 40.69 -2.94
N THR A 158 0.00 39.46 -2.95
CA THR A 158 0.25 38.67 -4.16
C THR A 158 -0.41 37.28 -4.05
N ASN A 159 -0.21 36.42 -5.03
CA ASN A 159 -0.70 35.05 -5.06
C ASN A 159 0.37 34.13 -5.69
N LEU A 160 0.20 32.81 -5.57
CA LEU A 160 1.17 31.85 -6.09
C LEU A 160 1.36 31.92 -7.62
N ALA A 161 0.32 32.31 -8.37
CA ALA A 161 0.38 32.40 -9.83
C ALA A 161 1.31 33.52 -10.30
N ASP A 162 1.29 34.66 -9.61
CA ASP A 162 2.02 35.88 -9.98
C ASP A 162 3.37 36.03 -9.23
N SER A 163 3.65 35.15 -8.26
CA SER A 163 4.84 35.26 -7.41
C SER A 163 6.11 34.76 -8.09
N THR A 164 7.21 35.47 -7.84
CA THR A 164 8.56 35.05 -8.23
C THR A 164 9.15 34.08 -7.20
N ASP A 165 10.27 33.43 -7.55
CA ASP A 165 11.05 32.64 -6.59
C ASP A 165 11.45 33.45 -5.35
N HIS A 166 11.73 34.75 -5.52
CA HIS A 166 12.07 35.62 -4.41
C HIS A 166 10.88 35.82 -3.45
N ASP A 167 9.69 36.07 -4.00
CA ASP A 167 8.48 36.26 -3.21
C ASP A 167 8.12 35.01 -2.41
N ILE A 168 8.27 33.84 -3.04
CA ILE A 168 8.04 32.54 -2.38
C ILE A 168 9.06 32.29 -1.27
N LYS A 169 10.34 32.54 -1.54
CA LYS A 169 11.38 32.38 -0.50
C LYS A 169 11.17 33.34 0.66
N MET A 170 10.71 34.56 0.39
CA MET A 170 10.34 35.52 1.42
C MET A 170 9.11 35.05 2.21
N ALA A 171 8.10 34.48 1.54
CA ALA A 171 6.93 33.92 2.19
C ALA A 171 7.31 32.77 3.13
N VAL A 172 8.16 31.85 2.68
CA VAL A 172 8.71 30.75 3.50
C VAL A 172 9.52 31.30 4.67
N ALA A 173 10.39 32.28 4.44
CA ALA A 173 11.19 32.89 5.49
C ALA A 173 10.30 33.49 6.60
N ARG A 174 9.19 34.15 6.25
CA ARG A 174 8.22 34.66 7.22
C ARG A 174 7.54 33.55 8.03
N ILE A 175 7.17 32.45 7.38
CA ILE A 175 6.53 31.31 8.05
C ILE A 175 7.49 30.66 9.05
N VAL A 176 8.73 30.42 8.63
CA VAL A 176 9.77 29.81 9.48
C VAL A 176 10.18 30.74 10.62
N ALA A 177 10.20 32.06 10.39
CA ALA A 177 10.53 33.04 11.42
C ALA A 177 9.41 33.30 12.44
N ASN A 178 8.17 32.88 12.13
CA ASN A 178 7.03 33.09 13.03
C ASN A 178 7.08 32.04 14.16
N PRO A 179 7.23 32.47 15.43
CA PRO A 179 7.31 31.56 16.58
C PRO A 179 6.01 30.79 16.85
N ASP A 180 4.88 31.26 16.32
CA ASP A 180 3.59 30.60 16.46
C ASP A 180 3.37 29.48 15.41
N THR A 181 4.25 29.35 14.41
CA THR A 181 4.18 28.27 13.42
C THR A 181 4.53 26.94 14.08
N ARG A 182 3.56 26.03 14.17
CA ARG A 182 3.72 24.73 14.86
C ARG A 182 4.13 23.57 13.96
N SER A 183 3.71 23.58 12.69
CA SER A 183 4.09 22.58 11.69
C SER A 183 3.67 23.03 10.28
N PHE A 184 4.18 22.33 9.26
CA PHE A 184 3.68 22.33 7.88
C PHE A 184 2.74 21.12 7.70
#